data_AF-A0A7J4KQV5-F1
#
_entry.id   AF-A0A7J4KQV5-F1
#
_cell.length_a   1.000
_cell.length_b   1.000
_cell.length_c   1.000
_cell.angle_alpha   90.00
_cell.angle_beta   90.00
_cell.angle_gamma   90.00
#
_symmetry.space_group_name_H-M   'P 1'
#
loop_
_entity.id
_entity.type
_entity.pdbx_description
1 polymer ?
#
loop_
_entity_poly.entity_id
_entity_poly.type
_entity_poly.pdbx_seq_one_letter_code
_entity_poly.pdbx_strand_id
1 'polypeptide(L)'
;MENQNGWQPLLVDLSLPEYSLGLIYSITGVFTIISSILSKYLNMRIKILLPITIFMQIILLCGLLLVYPPFFLGAVMIFVVYFGILDTIIMPSLMTYFHKIAKKKIRATLVSVRSMITSFLVAILAIFAGLMMDIIGIKITIVLSGLFGIIAIFFFLRVKD
;
A
#
# COMPACT_ATOMS: atom_id res chain seq x y z
N MET A 1 -5.39 6.68 17.50
CA MET A 1 -5.50 6.65 16.02
C MET A 1 -5.31 5.20 15.57
N GLU A 2 -6.19 4.29 15.97
CA GLU A 2 -5.80 2.88 16.14
C GLU A 2 -6.62 1.86 15.32
N ASN A 3 -7.61 2.29 14.52
CA ASN A 3 -8.53 1.37 13.81
C ASN A 3 -8.74 1.65 12.31
N GLN A 4 -7.84 2.38 11.63
CA GLN A 4 -8.18 2.92 10.29
C GLN A 4 -7.81 2.07 9.06
N ASN A 5 -7.17 0.90 9.20
CA ASN A 5 -6.64 0.19 8.04
C ASN A 5 -7.38 -1.10 7.63
N GLY A 6 -8.44 -1.54 8.32
CA GLY A 6 -9.17 -2.80 8.01
C GLY A 6 -8.38 -4.10 8.22
N TRP A 7 -7.05 -4.04 8.17
CA TRP A 7 -6.13 -5.16 8.37
C TRP A 7 -6.13 -5.69 9.80
N GLN A 8 -6.16 -4.80 10.78
CA GLN A 8 -6.22 -5.19 12.18
C GLN A 8 -7.47 -6.03 12.50
N PRO A 9 -8.70 -5.57 12.22
CA PRO A 9 -9.88 -6.39 12.45
C PRO A 9 -9.87 -7.66 11.61
N LEU A 10 -9.38 -7.62 10.35
CA LEU A 10 -9.22 -8.83 9.53
C LEU A 10 -8.36 -9.90 10.20
N LEU A 11 -7.21 -9.52 10.74
CA LEU A 11 -6.28 -10.47 11.35
C LEU A 11 -6.87 -11.08 12.63
N VAL A 12 -7.54 -10.26 13.45
CA VAL A 12 -8.23 -10.73 14.66
C VAL A 12 -9.37 -11.70 14.29
N ASP A 13 -10.16 -11.39 13.25
CA ASP A 13 -11.21 -12.27 12.72
C ASP A 13 -10.67 -13.62 12.22
N LEU A 14 -9.40 -13.68 11.82
CA LEU A 14 -8.71 -14.91 11.43
C LEU A 14 -8.14 -15.70 12.63
N SER A 15 -8.56 -15.37 13.86
CA SER A 15 -8.08 -15.94 15.12
C SER A 15 -6.67 -15.53 15.53
N LEU A 16 -6.16 -14.40 15.02
CA LEU A 16 -4.89 -13.86 15.51
C LEU A 16 -5.08 -13.21 16.90
N PRO A 17 -4.26 -13.55 17.91
CA PRO A 17 -4.29 -12.86 19.19
C PRO A 17 -3.86 -11.39 19.07
N GLU A 18 -4.61 -10.47 19.69
CA GLU A 18 -4.36 -9.02 19.58
C GLU A 18 -2.95 -8.60 20.00
N TYR A 19 -2.40 -9.21 21.06
CA TYR A 19 -1.05 -8.89 21.53
C TYR A 19 0.04 -9.18 20.49
N SER A 20 -0.22 -10.06 19.51
CA SER A 20 0.74 -10.42 18.47
C SER A 20 0.80 -9.40 17.32
N LEU A 21 -0.17 -8.49 17.22
CA LEU A 21 -0.17 -7.43 16.22
C LEU A 21 1.09 -6.57 16.30
N GLY A 22 1.52 -6.22 17.52
CA GLY A 22 2.76 -5.45 17.73
C GLY A 22 4.00 -6.14 17.18
N LEU A 23 4.07 -7.47 17.28
CA LEU A 23 5.16 -8.27 16.69
C LEU A 23 5.10 -8.24 15.16
N ILE A 24 3.91 -8.35 14.57
CA ILE A 24 3.73 -8.30 13.11
C ILE A 24 4.15 -6.93 12.56
N TYR A 25 3.72 -5.84 13.19
CA TYR A 25 4.14 -4.49 12.80
C TYR A 25 5.65 -4.30 12.94
N SER A 26 6.26 -4.85 13.99
CA SER A 26 7.71 -4.81 14.19
C SER A 26 8.46 -5.56 13.07
N ILE A 27 8.01 -6.77 12.73
CA ILE A 27 8.57 -7.56 11.62
C ILE A 27 8.42 -6.79 10.31
N THR A 28 7.25 -6.21 10.06
CA THR A 28 7.00 -5.39 8.86
C THR A 28 7.94 -4.19 8.80
N GLY A 29 8.23 -3.56 9.94
CA GLY A 29 9.21 -2.48 10.05
C GLY A 29 10.63 -2.91 9.67
N VAL A 30 11.07 -4.10 10.11
CA VAL A 30 12.37 -4.67 9.70
C VAL A 30 12.43 -4.88 8.17
N PHE A 31 11.38 -5.47 7.59
CA PHE A 31 11.29 -5.64 6.13
C PHE A 31 11.28 -4.31 5.38
N THR A 32 10.65 -3.28 5.95
CA THR A 32 10.64 -1.90 5.40
C THR A 32 12.06 -1.33 5.32
N ILE A 33 12.88 -1.51 6.36
CA ILE A 33 14.27 -1.05 6.35
C ILE A 33 15.08 -1.79 5.28
N ILE A 34 14.95 -3.12 5.23
CA ILE A 34 15.66 -3.96 4.26
C ILE A 34 15.25 -3.61 2.82
N SER A 35 13.96 -3.48 2.56
CA SER A 35 13.42 -3.17 1.23
C SER A 35 13.81 -1.78 0.76
N SER A 36 13.87 -0.80 1.67
CA SER A 36 14.36 0.55 1.37
C SER A 36 15.83 0.54 0.93
N ILE A 37 16.68 -0.26 1.57
CA ILE A 37 18.08 -0.44 1.15
C ILE A 37 18.13 -1.11 -0.22
N LEU A 38 17.36 -2.19 -0.42
CA LEU A 38 17.32 -2.93 -1.67
C LEU A 38 16.82 -2.08 -2.84
N SER A 39 15.91 -1.14 -2.59
CA SER A 39 15.38 -0.21 -3.60
C SER A 39 16.47 0.60 -4.31
N LYS A 40 17.60 0.89 -3.62
CA LYS A 40 18.73 1.62 -4.22
C LYS A 40 19.46 0.81 -5.29
N TYR A 41 19.40 -0.52 -5.21
CA TYR A 41 20.03 -1.43 -6.17
C TYR A 41 19.10 -1.77 -7.35
N LEU A 42 17.80 -1.55 -7.20
CA LEU A 42 16.83 -1.72 -8.27
C LEU A 42 16.89 -0.56 -9.25
N ASN A 43 17.80 -0.64 -10.23
CA ASN A 43 17.93 0.36 -11.30
C ASN A 43 16.89 0.17 -12.43
N MET A 44 15.63 -0.01 -12.05
CA MET A 44 14.53 -0.15 -13.01
C MET A 44 13.92 1.21 -13.34
N ARG A 45 13.45 1.38 -14.59
CA ARG A 45 12.69 2.58 -14.98
C ARG A 45 11.39 2.64 -14.19
N ILE A 46 11.06 3.79 -13.60
CA ILE A 46 9.84 3.99 -12.80
C ILE A 46 8.56 3.62 -13.58
N LYS A 47 8.55 3.86 -14.90
CA LYS A 47 7.48 3.48 -15.82
C LYS A 47 7.19 1.99 -15.89
N ILE A 48 8.17 1.15 -15.54
CA ILE A 48 8.04 -0.31 -15.48
C ILE A 48 7.83 -0.76 -14.03
N LEU A 49 8.58 -0.19 -13.09
CA LEU A 49 8.53 -0.55 -11.67
C LEU A 49 7.13 -0.32 -11.07
N LEU A 50 6.51 0.83 -11.34
CA LEU A 50 5.22 1.20 -10.74
C LEU A 50 4.07 0.29 -11.20
N PRO A 51 3.88 0.00 -12.50
CA PRO A 51 2.86 -0.97 -12.93
C PRO A 51 3.11 -2.38 -12.40
N ILE A 52 4.35 -2.87 -12.40
CA ILE A 52 4.67 -4.22 -11.91
C ILE A 52 4.33 -4.37 -10.43
N THR A 53 4.74 -3.39 -9.62
CA THR A 53 4.52 -3.42 -8.17
C THR A 53 3.03 -3.31 -7.81
N ILE A 54 2.28 -2.42 -8.47
CA ILE A 54 0.82 -2.36 -8.29
C ILE A 54 0.14 -3.64 -8.75
N PHE A 55 0.58 -4.25 -9.85
CA PHE A 55 0.04 -5.53 -10.31
C PHE A 55 0.31 -6.67 -9.31
N MET A 56 1.52 -6.74 -8.75
CA MET A 56 1.87 -7.67 -7.67
C MET A 56 1.01 -7.44 -6.42
N GLN A 57 0.77 -6.18 -6.05
CA GLN A 57 -0.11 -5.82 -4.94
C GLN A 57 -1.54 -6.34 -5.18
N ILE A 58 -2.11 -6.14 -6.37
CA ILE A 58 -3.45 -6.64 -6.72
C ILE A 58 -3.50 -8.17 -6.59
N ILE A 59 -2.51 -8.89 -7.12
CA ILE A 59 -2.45 -10.36 -7.01
C ILE A 59 -2.42 -10.81 -5.56
N LEU A 60 -1.58 -10.18 -4.73
CA LEU A 60 -1.47 -10.50 -3.30
C LEU A 60 -2.78 -10.23 -2.56
N LEU A 61 -3.44 -9.11 -2.83
CA LEU A 61 -4.72 -8.76 -2.22
C LEU A 61 -5.82 -9.73 -2.66
N CYS A 62 -5.88 -10.12 -3.93
CA CYS A 62 -6.78 -11.18 -4.40
C CYS A 62 -6.50 -12.52 -3.69
N GLY A 63 -5.24 -12.80 -3.34
CA GLY A 63 -4.85 -13.95 -2.53
C GLY A 63 -5.52 -14.02 -1.16
N LEU A 64 -5.97 -12.88 -0.58
CA LEU A 64 -6.72 -12.88 0.68
C LEU A 64 -8.05 -13.63 0.60
N LEU A 65 -8.65 -13.74 -0.58
CA LEU A 65 -9.90 -14.48 -0.78
C LEU A 65 -9.74 -15.99 -0.53
N LEU A 66 -8.51 -16.49 -0.63
CA LEU A 66 -8.18 -17.90 -0.38
C LEU A 66 -7.83 -18.19 1.09
N VAL A 67 -7.73 -17.15 1.93
CA VAL A 67 -7.36 -17.28 3.34
C VAL A 67 -8.62 -17.56 4.18
N TYR A 68 -8.67 -18.73 4.82
CA TYR A 68 -9.76 -19.15 5.69
C TYR A 68 -9.28 -19.30 7.15
N PRO A 69 -10.13 -19.00 8.15
CA PRO A 69 -9.83 -19.35 9.54
C PRO A 69 -9.59 -20.87 9.67
N PRO A 70 -8.66 -21.33 10.52
CA PRO A 70 -7.80 -20.58 11.45
C PRO A 70 -6.44 -20.14 10.85
N PHE A 71 -6.27 -20.20 9.53
CA PHE A 71 -4.97 -20.00 8.86
C PHE A 71 -4.59 -18.51 8.71
N PHE A 72 -4.43 -17.78 9.82
CA PHE A 72 -4.03 -16.36 9.82
C PHE A 72 -2.64 -16.11 9.21
N LEU A 73 -1.74 -17.10 9.23
CA LEU A 73 -0.37 -16.98 8.71
C LEU A 73 -0.33 -16.51 7.25
N GLY A 74 -1.29 -16.94 6.43
CA GLY A 74 -1.41 -16.49 5.04
C GLY A 74 -1.66 -14.99 4.95
N ALA A 75 -2.60 -14.46 5.75
CA ALA A 75 -2.89 -13.03 5.80
C ALA A 75 -1.71 -12.23 6.36
N VAL A 76 -0.98 -12.77 7.35
CA VAL A 76 0.23 -12.12 7.89
C VAL A 76 1.33 -12.04 6.83
N MET A 77 1.57 -13.11 6.07
CA MET A 77 2.56 -13.08 4.98
C MET A 77 2.18 -12.07 3.91
N ILE A 78 0.91 -12.04 3.50
CA ILE A 78 0.41 -11.04 2.54
C ILE A 78 0.62 -9.63 3.09
N PHE A 79 0.28 -9.39 4.36
CA PHE A 79 0.46 -8.10 5.03
C PHE A 79 1.92 -7.64 5.02
N VAL A 80 2.85 -8.52 5.42
CA VAL A 80 4.30 -8.20 5.48
C VAL A 80 4.86 -7.93 4.09
N VAL A 81 4.48 -8.71 3.07
CA VAL A 81 4.96 -8.48 1.70
C VAL A 81 4.38 -7.18 1.13
N TYR A 82 3.09 -6.94 1.35
CA TYR A 82 2.40 -5.75 0.85
C TYR A 82 2.99 -4.46 1.45
N PHE A 83 3.00 -4.33 2.78
CA PHE A 83 3.45 -3.12 3.47
C PHE A 83 4.97 -3.04 3.64
N GLY A 84 5.63 -4.16 3.93
CA GLY A 84 7.06 -4.16 4.22
C GLY A 84 7.92 -4.04 2.96
N ILE A 85 7.51 -4.69 1.86
CA ILE A 85 8.36 -4.82 0.67
C ILE A 85 7.84 -3.94 -0.47
N LEU A 86 6.62 -4.19 -0.95
CA LEU A 86 6.14 -3.59 -2.19
C LEU A 86 5.92 -2.08 -2.08
N ASP A 87 5.24 -1.61 -1.03
CA ASP A 87 4.98 -0.17 -0.85
C ASP A 87 6.27 0.65 -0.72
N THR A 88 7.22 0.12 0.05
CA THR A 88 8.49 0.78 0.37
C THR A 88 9.42 0.95 -0.84
N ILE A 89 9.39 0.02 -1.81
CA ILE A 89 10.29 0.07 -2.98
C ILE A 89 9.87 1.18 -3.97
N ILE A 90 8.57 1.46 -4.08
CA ILE A 90 8.04 2.40 -5.07
C ILE A 90 8.34 3.85 -4.66
N MET A 91 8.17 4.16 -3.37
CA MET A 91 8.10 5.55 -2.91
C MET A 91 9.40 6.36 -3.12
N PRO A 92 10.62 5.82 -2.88
CA PRO A 92 11.87 6.51 -3.17
C PRO A 92 12.06 6.80 -4.68
N SER A 93 11.71 5.83 -5.51
CA SER A 93 11.82 5.92 -6.97
C SER A 93 10.85 6.97 -7.54
N LEU A 94 9.63 7.00 -7.01
CA LEU A 94 8.60 7.97 -7.37
C LEU A 94 8.98 9.39 -6.93
N MET A 95 9.50 9.57 -5.71
CA MET A 95 10.00 10.88 -5.26
C MET A 95 11.15 11.39 -6.12
N THR A 96 12.09 10.52 -6.49
CA THR A 96 13.19 10.86 -7.39
C THR A 96 12.69 11.32 -8.76
N TYR A 97 11.66 10.65 -9.30
CA TYR A 97 11.02 11.03 -10.56
C TYR A 97 10.34 12.41 -10.48
N PHE A 98 9.50 12.65 -9.47
CA PHE A 98 8.86 13.94 -9.25
C PHE A 98 9.88 15.07 -9.10
N HIS A 99 10.97 14.80 -8.41
CA HIS A 99 12.07 15.73 -8.23
C HIS A 99 12.79 16.09 -9.54
N LYS A 100 12.87 15.17 -10.51
CA LYS A 100 13.45 15.46 -11.83
C LYS A 100 12.56 16.38 -12.66
N ILE A 101 11.23 16.25 -12.56
CA ILE A 101 10.26 17.02 -13.35
C ILE A 101 10.00 18.41 -12.73
N ALA A 102 10.00 18.50 -11.40
CA ALA A 102 9.66 19.73 -10.69
C ALA A 102 10.78 20.79 -10.76
N LYS A 103 10.44 22.01 -11.21
CA LYS A 103 11.35 23.16 -11.15
C LYS A 103 11.73 23.46 -9.69
N LYS A 104 13.03 23.72 -9.44
CA LYS A 104 13.59 23.93 -8.09
C LYS A 104 12.82 24.96 -7.25
N LYS A 105 12.32 26.04 -7.87
CA LYS A 105 11.59 27.14 -7.20
C LYS A 105 10.23 26.74 -6.61
N ILE A 106 9.52 25.79 -7.23
CA ILE A 106 8.16 25.38 -6.83
C ILE A 106 8.11 24.00 -6.16
N ARG A 107 9.26 23.34 -5.99
CA ARG A 107 9.31 21.95 -5.50
C ARG A 107 8.67 21.80 -4.11
N ALA A 108 8.97 22.70 -3.17
CA ALA A 108 8.40 22.64 -1.81
C ALA A 108 6.88 22.83 -1.81
N THR A 109 6.37 23.74 -2.63
CA THR A 109 4.93 23.96 -2.82
C THR A 109 4.26 22.75 -3.44
N LEU A 110 4.88 22.13 -4.45
CA LEU A 110 4.35 20.89 -5.05
C LEU A 110 4.28 19.74 -4.05
N VAL A 111 5.30 19.58 -3.20
CA VAL A 111 5.31 18.54 -2.16
C VAL A 111 4.21 18.78 -1.13
N SER A 112 4.03 20.01 -0.65
CA SER A 112 2.97 20.35 0.31
C SER A 112 1.57 20.18 -0.28
N VAL A 113 1.33 20.66 -1.50
CA VAL A 113 0.04 20.46 -2.20
C VAL A 113 -0.24 18.98 -2.41
N ARG A 114 0.74 18.19 -2.83
CA ARG A 114 0.59 16.73 -2.94
C ARG A 114 0.21 16.12 -1.59
N SER A 115 0.89 16.47 -0.50
CA SER A 115 0.57 15.94 0.82
C SER A 115 -0.85 16.28 1.22
N MET A 116 -1.28 17.52 0.98
CA MET A 116 -2.64 17.98 1.28
C MET A 116 -3.68 17.17 0.49
N ILE A 117 -3.47 16.98 -0.81
CA ILE A 117 -4.37 16.18 -1.66
C ILE A 117 -4.43 14.73 -1.18
N THR A 118 -3.28 14.11 -0.87
CA THR A 118 -3.23 12.73 -0.35
C THR A 118 -4.00 12.62 0.97
N SER A 119 -3.76 13.52 1.93
CA SER A 119 -4.46 13.49 3.22
C SER A 119 -5.98 13.68 3.06
N PHE A 120 -6.39 14.58 2.18
CA PHE A 120 -7.80 14.81 1.88
C PHE A 120 -8.45 13.57 1.25
N LEU A 121 -7.80 12.97 0.26
CA LEU A 121 -8.27 11.73 -0.37
C LEU A 121 -8.35 10.57 0.63
N VAL A 122 -7.34 10.39 1.49
CA VAL A 122 -7.35 9.36 2.53
C VAL A 122 -8.52 9.57 3.50
N ALA A 123 -8.78 10.81 3.93
CA ALA A 123 -9.89 11.09 4.83
C ALA A 123 -11.26 10.72 4.22
N ILE A 124 -11.47 11.07 2.94
CA ILE A 124 -12.71 10.72 2.23
C ILE A 124 -12.79 9.20 2.01
N LEU A 125 -11.73 8.60 1.48
CA LEU A 125 -11.70 7.17 1.15
C LEU A 125 -11.82 6.29 2.41
N ALA A 126 -11.34 6.74 3.57
CA ALA A 126 -11.50 6.01 4.82
C ALA A 126 -12.98 5.86 5.22
N ILE A 127 -13.81 6.88 4.99
CA ILE A 127 -15.26 6.82 5.26
C ILE A 127 -15.91 5.78 4.34
N PHE A 128 -15.61 5.86 3.03
CA PHE A 128 -16.13 4.89 2.07
C PHE A 128 -15.66 3.47 2.37
N ALA A 129 -14.38 3.30 2.74
CA ALA A 129 -13.82 2.01 3.12
C ALA A 129 -14.53 1.43 4.34
N GLY A 130 -14.76 2.22 5.39
CA GLY A 130 -15.54 1.79 6.56
C GLY A 130 -16.95 1.31 6.20
N LEU A 131 -17.68 2.12 5.43
CA LEU A 131 -19.02 1.74 4.95
C LEU A 131 -19.01 0.44 4.12
N MET A 132 -18.01 0.26 3.25
CA MET A 132 -17.88 -0.98 2.48
C MET A 132 -17.55 -2.18 3.37
N MET A 133 -16.69 -2.01 4.39
CA MET A 133 -16.37 -3.08 5.33
C MET A 133 -17.62 -3.60 6.05
N ASP A 134 -18.55 -2.70 6.40
CA ASP A 134 -19.80 -3.06 7.07
C ASP A 134 -20.80 -3.78 6.13
N ILE A 135 -20.86 -3.40 4.84
CA ILE A 135 -21.87 -3.92 3.89
C ILE A 135 -21.42 -5.24 3.24
N ILE A 136 -20.19 -5.28 2.72
CA ILE A 136 -19.68 -6.40 1.92
C ILE A 136 -18.59 -7.20 2.63
N GLY A 137 -18.22 -6.79 3.85
CA GLY A 137 -17.20 -7.44 4.66
C GLY A 137 -15.78 -6.91 4.42
N ILE A 138 -14.93 -7.11 5.42
CA ILE A 138 -13.56 -6.56 5.47
C ILE A 138 -12.68 -7.13 4.36
N LYS A 139 -12.73 -8.45 4.13
CA LYS A 139 -11.91 -9.12 3.09
C LYS A 139 -12.16 -8.56 1.70
N ILE A 140 -13.43 -8.49 1.28
CA ILE A 140 -13.79 -8.03 -0.06
C ILE A 140 -13.43 -6.55 -0.22
N THR A 141 -13.64 -5.74 0.82
CA THR A 141 -13.27 -4.32 0.79
C THR A 141 -11.77 -4.10 0.59
N ILE A 142 -10.93 -4.87 1.28
CA ILE A 142 -9.46 -4.80 1.12
C ILE A 142 -9.06 -5.22 -0.30
N VAL A 143 -9.67 -6.28 -0.86
CA VAL A 143 -9.39 -6.71 -2.24
C VAL A 143 -9.79 -5.63 -3.26
N LEU A 144 -10.97 -5.04 -3.10
CA LEU A 144 -11.45 -3.95 -3.97
C LEU A 144 -10.55 -2.71 -3.90
N SER A 145 -9.96 -2.42 -2.74
CA SER A 145 -9.03 -1.30 -2.60
C SER A 145 -7.82 -1.41 -3.55
N GLY A 146 -7.35 -2.65 -3.81
CA GLY A 146 -6.27 -2.90 -4.75
C GLY A 146 -6.60 -2.52 -6.19
N LEU A 147 -7.87 -2.65 -6.60
CA LEU A 147 -8.30 -2.33 -7.97
C LEU A 147 -8.17 -0.83 -8.29
N PHE A 148 -8.23 0.04 -7.29
CA PHE A 148 -7.97 1.48 -7.50
C PHE A 148 -6.54 1.74 -7.98
N GLY A 149 -5.59 0.85 -7.69
CA GLY A 149 -4.24 0.89 -8.24
C GLY A 149 -4.21 0.88 -9.78
N ILE A 150 -5.17 0.24 -10.43
CA ILE A 150 -5.28 0.20 -11.89
C ILE A 150 -5.49 1.61 -12.47
N ILE A 151 -6.32 2.42 -11.80
CA ILE A 151 -6.56 3.82 -12.19
C ILE A 151 -5.26 4.62 -12.12
N ALA A 152 -4.46 4.41 -11.07
CA ALA A 152 -3.17 5.05 -10.92
C ALA A 152 -2.19 4.64 -12.05
N ILE A 153 -2.12 3.35 -12.41
CA ILE A 153 -1.32 2.87 -13.55
C ILE A 153 -1.75 3.57 -14.84
N PHE A 154 -3.06 3.62 -15.11
CA PHE A 154 -3.59 4.19 -16.34
C PHE A 154 -3.19 5.67 -16.52
N PHE A 155 -3.30 6.48 -15.47
CA PHE A 155 -2.85 7.87 -15.52
C PHE A 155 -1.32 7.98 -15.61
N PHE A 156 -0.59 7.15 -14.86
CA PHE A 156 0.87 7.20 -14.84
C PHE A 156 1.50 6.87 -16.20
N LEU A 157 0.97 5.86 -16.91
CA LEU A 157 1.45 5.48 -18.24
C LEU A 157 1.20 6.55 -19.30
N ARG A 158 0.25 7.46 -19.09
CA ARG A 158 -0.03 8.59 -20.00
C ARG A 158 0.92 9.77 -19.81
N VAL A 159 1.68 9.81 -18.71
CA VAL A 159 2.67 10.87 -18.48
C VAL A 159 3.86 10.66 -19.44
N LYS A 160 3.99 11.55 -20.43
CA LYS A 160 5.17 11.61 -21.30
C LYS A 160 6.35 12.18 -20.50
N ASP A 161 7.52 11.56 -20.69
CA ASP A 161 8.78 12.10 -20.15
C ASP A 161 9.27 13.24 -21.05
#